data_AF-A0A533W3K2-F1
#
_entry.id   AF-A0A533W3K2-F1
#
_cell.length_a   1.000
_cell.length_b   1.000
_cell.length_c   1.000
_cell.angle_alpha   90.00
_cell.angle_beta   90.00
_cell.angle_gamma   90.00
#
_symmetry.space_group_name_H-M   'P 1'
#
loop_
_entity.id
_entity.type
_entity.pdbx_description
1 polymer ?
#
loop_
_entity_poly.entity_id
_entity_poly.type
_entity_poly.pdbx_seq_one_letter_code
_entity_poly.pdbx_strand_id
1 'polypeptide(L)'
;MPSRKTNQHRVIRIGNINSRPGTKTSGYLNVADKAASSIALPVTIVQGQSSGPTLVVIAGEHGCEYCGIMAAVRLIASITPEKIKGTLIVVPLANPPAFEERTLFVNPIDAVNLYASYPGSLAGTVSHIMAHEIFSQIAKKADFLVHLHGGDYNEALVPF
;
A
#
# COMPACT_ATOMS: atom_id res chain seq x y z
N MET A 1 8.51 27.16 4.85
CA MET A 1 7.28 26.37 5.06
C MET A 1 6.95 25.68 3.75
N PRO A 2 6.93 24.34 3.65
CA PRO A 2 6.50 23.69 2.41
C PRO A 2 5.04 24.06 2.18
N SER A 3 4.76 24.59 0.99
CA SER A 3 3.40 24.88 0.53
C SER A 3 2.54 23.63 0.71
N ARG A 4 1.56 23.66 1.62
CA ARG A 4 0.50 22.65 1.72
C ARG A 4 -0.13 22.59 0.33
N LYS A 5 0.07 21.50 -0.41
CA LYS A 5 -0.71 21.22 -1.61
C LYS A 5 -2.17 21.26 -1.15
N THR A 6 -2.88 22.33 -1.49
CA THR A 6 -4.32 22.41 -1.30
C THR A 6 -4.90 21.29 -2.17
N ASN A 7 -5.13 20.12 -1.55
CA ASN A 7 -5.65 18.96 -2.24
C ASN A 7 -7.08 19.31 -2.64
N GLN A 8 -7.21 19.82 -3.86
CA GLN A 8 -8.52 20.06 -4.46
C GLN A 8 -9.24 18.73 -4.49
N HIS A 9 -10.50 18.78 -4.07
CA HIS A 9 -11.41 17.66 -3.97
C HIS A 9 -11.63 17.03 -5.35
N ARG A 10 -10.80 16.07 -5.74
CA ARG A 10 -10.64 15.55 -7.11
C ARG A 10 -10.63 14.03 -7.11
N VAL A 11 -10.81 13.47 -8.31
CA VAL A 11 -10.71 12.03 -8.57
C VAL A 11 -9.30 11.55 -8.24
N ILE A 12 -9.18 10.56 -7.36
CA ILE A 12 -7.91 9.87 -7.09
C ILE A 12 -7.79 8.69 -8.04
N ARG A 13 -6.63 8.58 -8.69
CA ARG A 13 -6.29 7.51 -9.65
C ARG A 13 -5.05 6.74 -9.20
N ILE A 14 -5.18 5.42 -9.11
CA ILE A 14 -4.09 4.47 -8.84
C ILE A 14 -4.28 3.30 -9.81
N GLY A 15 -3.38 3.13 -10.78
CA GLY A 15 -3.59 2.23 -11.91
C GLY A 15 -4.96 2.51 -12.58
N ASN A 16 -5.79 1.47 -12.67
CA ASN A 16 -7.14 1.55 -13.21
C ASN A 16 -8.23 1.89 -12.16
N ILE A 17 -7.84 2.06 -10.89
CA ILE A 17 -8.75 2.36 -9.79
C ILE A 17 -9.01 3.86 -9.78
N ASN A 18 -10.29 4.23 -9.94
CA ASN A 18 -10.73 5.62 -9.94
C ASN A 18 -11.72 5.82 -8.79
N SER A 19 -11.34 6.64 -7.80
CA SER A 19 -12.21 7.00 -6.67
C SER A 19 -12.70 8.44 -6.83
N ARG A 20 -13.91 8.71 -6.34
CA ARG A 20 -14.54 10.03 -6.37
C ARG A 20 -14.86 10.48 -4.94
N PRO A 21 -15.01 11.78 -4.70
CA PRO A 21 -15.53 12.30 -3.43
C PRO A 21 -16.76 11.53 -2.94
N GLY A 22 -16.77 11.14 -1.67
CA GLY A 22 -17.87 10.40 -1.06
C GLY A 22 -17.93 8.91 -1.40
N THR A 23 -16.91 8.33 -2.04
CA THR A 23 -16.90 6.91 -2.41
C THR A 23 -15.83 6.10 -1.70
N LYS A 24 -16.09 4.80 -1.59
CA LYS A 24 -15.12 3.76 -1.23
C LYS A 24 -14.96 2.84 -2.43
N THR A 25 -13.74 2.75 -2.95
CA THR A 25 -13.44 2.02 -4.18
C THR A 25 -12.27 1.11 -3.93
N SER A 26 -12.44 -0.18 -4.22
CA SER A 26 -11.40 -1.19 -4.12
C SER A 26 -11.08 -1.75 -5.50
N GLY A 27 -9.83 -2.14 -5.71
CA GLY A 27 -9.38 -2.77 -6.94
C GLY A 27 -7.95 -3.25 -6.79
N TYR A 28 -7.30 -3.52 -7.92
CA TYR A 28 -5.94 -4.03 -7.96
C TYR A 28 -5.03 -3.10 -8.77
N LEU A 29 -3.84 -2.84 -8.24
CA LEU A 29 -2.75 -2.17 -8.95
C LEU A 29 -1.79 -3.23 -9.46
N ASN A 30 -1.63 -3.35 -10.78
CA ASN A 30 -0.55 -4.16 -11.34
C ASN A 30 0.79 -3.48 -11.07
N VAL A 31 1.75 -4.21 -10.48
CA VAL A 31 3.05 -3.67 -10.06
C VAL A 31 4.24 -4.38 -10.68
N ALA A 32 4.04 -5.54 -11.32
CA ALA A 32 5.06 -6.21 -12.13
C ALA A 32 4.42 -7.28 -13.01
N ASP A 33 4.91 -7.46 -14.23
CA ASP A 33 4.52 -8.55 -15.12
C ASP A 33 5.61 -9.63 -15.13
N LYS A 34 5.23 -10.91 -14.97
CA LYS A 34 6.09 -12.07 -15.26
C LYS A 34 5.63 -12.75 -16.53
N ALA A 35 6.49 -13.59 -17.09
CA ALA A 35 6.18 -14.44 -18.25
C ALA A 35 4.92 -15.33 -18.07
N ALA A 36 4.52 -15.65 -16.82
CA ALA A 36 3.38 -16.52 -16.52
C ALA A 36 2.25 -15.85 -15.70
N SER A 37 2.47 -14.70 -15.06
CA SER A 37 1.44 -13.99 -14.28
C SER A 37 1.85 -12.55 -13.94
N SER A 38 0.88 -11.66 -13.75
CA SER A 38 1.11 -10.32 -13.21
C SER A 38 1.00 -10.34 -11.68
N ILE A 39 1.79 -9.50 -11.01
CA ILE A 39 1.73 -9.27 -9.57
C ILE A 39 0.86 -8.04 -9.36
N ALA A 40 -0.28 -8.22 -8.71
CA ALA A 40 -1.22 -7.13 -8.47
C ALA A 40 -1.50 -6.95 -6.97
N LEU A 41 -1.48 -5.69 -6.52
CA LEU A 41 -1.69 -5.33 -5.13
C LEU A 41 -3.16 -4.94 -4.90
N PRO A 42 -3.84 -5.47 -3.87
CA PRO A 42 -5.13 -4.94 -3.47
C PRO A 42 -4.97 -3.50 -2.97
N VAL A 43 -5.78 -2.58 -3.46
CA VAL A 43 -5.80 -1.19 -3.00
C VAL A 43 -7.25 -0.77 -2.75
N THR A 44 -7.47 -0.14 -1.59
CA THR A 44 -8.75 0.52 -1.28
C THR A 44 -8.54 2.00 -1.11
N ILE A 45 -9.34 2.80 -1.81
CA ILE A 45 -9.37 4.25 -1.70
C ILE A 45 -10.72 4.65 -1.09
N VAL A 46 -10.68 5.41 0.01
CA VAL A 46 -11.85 5.98 0.67
C VAL A 46 -11.72 7.48 0.66
N GLN A 47 -12.64 8.17 -0.02
CA GLN A 47 -12.66 9.62 -0.09
C GLN A 47 -13.87 10.16 0.66
N GLY A 48 -13.64 11.01 1.65
CA GLY A 48 -14.72 11.72 2.34
C GLY A 48 -15.45 12.71 1.44
N GLN A 49 -16.62 13.18 1.87
CA GLN A 49 -17.37 14.22 1.14
C GLN A 49 -16.72 15.60 1.22
N SER A 50 -15.87 15.86 2.22
CA SER A 50 -15.14 17.13 2.36
C SER A 50 -13.65 16.94 2.07
N SER A 51 -13.01 18.01 1.58
CA SER A 51 -11.56 18.02 1.36
C SER A 51 -10.81 17.88 2.69
N GLY A 52 -9.57 17.40 2.60
CA GLY A 52 -8.71 17.12 3.73
C GLY A 52 -7.40 16.45 3.27
N PRO A 53 -6.52 16.09 4.21
CA PRO A 53 -5.25 15.44 3.88
C PRO A 53 -5.46 14.03 3.33
N THR A 54 -4.44 13.51 2.66
CA THR A 54 -4.34 12.10 2.27
C THR A 54 -3.48 11.33 3.26
N LEU A 55 -4.07 10.32 3.88
CA LEU A 55 -3.35 9.30 4.65
C LEU A 55 -3.18 8.06 3.76
N VAL A 56 -1.95 7.58 3.64
CA VAL A 56 -1.64 6.28 3.04
C VAL A 56 -1.27 5.29 4.15
N VAL A 57 -1.85 4.11 4.10
CA VAL A 57 -1.54 2.97 4.98
C VAL A 57 -1.07 1.81 4.11
N ILE A 58 0.12 1.30 4.36
CA ILE A 58 0.68 0.14 3.65
C ILE A 58 1.04 -0.92 4.69
N ALA A 59 0.75 -2.18 4.38
CA ALA A 59 1.06 -3.34 5.20
C ALA A 59 1.52 -4.52 4.34
N GLY A 60 2.14 -5.53 4.98
CA GLY A 60 2.52 -6.77 4.32
C GLY A 60 3.59 -6.59 3.26
N GLU A 61 4.62 -5.79 3.56
CA GLU A 61 5.84 -5.75 2.75
C GLU A 61 6.70 -6.99 2.97
N HIS A 62 6.73 -7.48 4.22
CA HIS A 62 7.21 -8.80 4.57
C HIS A 62 6.05 -9.78 4.70
N GLY A 63 6.31 -11.02 4.29
CA GLY A 63 5.26 -12.01 4.06
C GLY A 63 4.54 -12.50 5.32
N CYS A 64 5.22 -12.48 6.47
CA CYS A 64 4.67 -13.04 7.71
C CYS A 64 4.27 -12.01 8.78
N GLU A 65 4.23 -10.72 8.45
CA GLU A 65 3.80 -9.65 9.37
C GLU A 65 2.27 -9.55 9.47
N TYR A 66 1.62 -10.64 9.88
CA TYR A 66 0.17 -10.83 9.77
C TYR A 66 -0.65 -9.80 10.55
N CYS A 67 -0.13 -9.28 11.67
CA CYS A 67 -0.83 -8.29 12.50
C CYS A 67 -1.10 -6.99 11.74
N GLY A 68 -0.11 -6.49 10.98
CA GLY A 68 -0.26 -5.29 10.16
C GLY A 68 -1.26 -5.49 9.03
N ILE A 69 -1.15 -6.63 8.33
CA ILE A 69 -2.08 -7.02 7.26
C ILE A 69 -3.52 -7.07 7.79
N MET A 70 -3.75 -7.76 8.91
CA MET A 70 -5.07 -7.88 9.50
C MET A 70 -5.63 -6.55 10.03
N ALA A 71 -4.78 -5.68 10.58
CA ALA A 71 -5.17 -4.33 10.98
C ALA A 71 -5.64 -3.50 9.77
N ALA A 72 -4.91 -3.55 8.65
CA ALA A 72 -5.28 -2.88 7.41
C ALA A 72 -6.62 -3.42 6.85
N VAL A 73 -6.82 -4.74 6.85
CA VAL A 73 -8.09 -5.36 6.43
C VAL A 73 -9.26 -4.90 7.31
N ARG A 74 -9.09 -4.86 8.64
CA ARG A 74 -10.11 -4.37 9.57
C ARG A 74 -10.40 -2.88 9.42
N LEU A 75 -9.37 -2.07 9.16
CA LEU A 75 -9.52 -0.65 8.82
C LEU A 75 -10.37 -0.49 7.57
N ILE A 76 -10.04 -1.23 6.50
CA ILE A 76 -10.83 -1.24 5.27
C ILE A 76 -12.28 -1.62 5.57
N ALA A 77 -12.55 -2.68 6.33
CA ALA A 77 -13.92 -3.11 6.62
C ALA A 77 -14.73 -2.06 7.40
N SER A 78 -14.13 -1.40 8.38
CA SER A 78 -14.83 -0.51 9.33
C SER A 78 -15.00 0.93 8.84
N ILE A 79 -14.14 1.39 7.93
CA ILE A 79 -14.14 2.78 7.47
C ILE A 79 -15.13 2.99 6.31
N THR A 80 -15.82 4.13 6.35
CA THR A 80 -16.74 4.59 5.31
C THR A 80 -16.46 6.06 4.97
N PRO A 81 -16.83 6.54 3.77
CA PRO A 81 -16.61 7.93 3.35
C PRO A 81 -17.15 8.97 4.33
N GLU A 82 -18.26 8.68 5.00
CA GLU A 82 -18.94 9.62 5.91
C GLU A 82 -18.16 9.83 7.21
N LYS A 83 -17.26 8.90 7.56
CA LYS A 83 -16.47 8.95 8.79
C LYS A 83 -15.20 9.80 8.68
N ILE A 84 -14.84 10.26 7.47
CA ILE A 84 -13.57 10.96 7.23
C ILE A 84 -13.74 12.25 6.43
N LYS A 85 -12.76 13.16 6.58
CA LYS A 85 -12.55 14.31 5.69
C LYS A 85 -11.17 14.14 5.04
N GLY A 86 -11.08 14.29 3.73
CA GLY A 86 -9.88 13.96 2.95
C GLY A 86 -9.93 12.55 2.36
N THR A 87 -8.76 11.91 2.25
CA THR A 87 -8.59 10.64 1.57
C THR A 87 -7.81 9.64 2.43
N LEU A 88 -8.28 8.40 2.48
CA LEU A 88 -7.54 7.26 3.00
C LEU A 88 -7.25 6.28 1.86
N ILE A 89 -5.99 5.90 1.68
CA ILE A 89 -5.55 4.89 0.72
C ILE A 89 -4.92 3.76 1.52
N VAL A 90 -5.41 2.54 1.34
CA VAL A 90 -4.94 1.35 2.08
C VAL A 90 -4.47 0.28 1.11
N VAL A 91 -3.24 -0.17 1.30
CA VAL A 91 -2.66 -1.36 0.67
C VAL A 91 -2.45 -2.40 1.77
N PRO A 92 -3.38 -3.37 1.94
CA PRO A 92 -3.27 -4.33 3.03
C PRO A 92 -2.18 -5.38 2.80
N LEU A 93 -1.69 -5.53 1.57
CA LEU A 93 -0.64 -6.49 1.22
C LEU A 93 0.21 -5.93 0.07
N ALA A 94 1.44 -5.50 0.37
CA ALA A 94 2.36 -4.90 -0.58
C ALA A 94 3.25 -5.92 -1.31
N ASN A 95 3.45 -7.11 -0.73
CA ASN A 95 4.27 -8.17 -1.29
C ASN A 95 3.52 -9.52 -1.31
N PRO A 96 2.54 -9.70 -2.23
CA PRO A 96 1.81 -10.96 -2.35
C PRO A 96 2.70 -12.21 -2.51
N PRO A 97 3.78 -12.20 -3.33
CA PRO A 97 4.66 -13.36 -3.42
C PRO A 97 5.27 -13.78 -2.08
N ALA A 98 5.72 -12.82 -1.26
CA ALA A 98 6.28 -13.14 0.04
C ALA A 98 5.23 -13.71 1.01
N PHE A 99 4.00 -13.20 0.96
CA PHE A 99 2.90 -13.70 1.79
C PHE A 99 2.46 -15.11 1.37
N GLU A 100 2.31 -15.37 0.08
CA GLU A 100 1.87 -16.67 -0.47
C GLU A 100 2.87 -17.78 -0.13
N GLU A 101 4.17 -17.49 -0.28
CA GLU A 101 5.25 -18.45 -0.02
C GLU A 101 5.75 -18.41 1.43
N ARG A 102 5.21 -17.52 2.28
CA ARG A 102 5.62 -17.31 3.68
C ARG A 102 7.13 -17.06 3.81
N THR A 103 7.70 -16.24 2.92
CA THR A 103 9.11 -15.89 2.98
C THR A 103 9.38 -14.76 3.95
N LEU A 104 10.47 -14.91 4.70
CA LEU A 104 10.93 -13.91 5.66
C LEU A 104 11.65 -12.79 4.93
N PHE A 105 11.31 -11.54 5.24
CA PHE A 105 11.97 -10.30 4.83
C PHE A 105 12.08 -9.99 3.32
N VAL A 106 12.08 -11.00 2.44
CA VAL A 106 12.42 -10.87 1.04
C VAL A 106 11.33 -11.42 0.15
N ASN A 107 11.26 -10.89 -1.06
CA ASN A 107 10.47 -11.45 -2.14
C ASN A 107 11.15 -12.75 -2.64
N PRO A 108 10.45 -13.89 -2.72
CA PRO A 108 11.04 -15.17 -3.15
C PRO A 108 11.56 -15.15 -4.59
N ILE A 109 11.11 -14.20 -5.41
CA ILE A 109 11.42 -14.15 -6.83
C ILE A 109 12.83 -13.64 -7.08
N ASP A 110 13.29 -12.66 -6.30
CA ASP A 110 14.60 -12.02 -6.48
C ASP A 110 15.45 -11.97 -5.21
N ALA A 111 14.95 -12.52 -4.09
CA ALA A 111 15.59 -12.48 -2.77
C ALA A 111 15.89 -11.05 -2.28
N VAL A 112 15.15 -10.05 -2.76
CA VAL A 112 15.30 -8.65 -2.37
C VAL A 112 14.24 -8.28 -1.33
N ASN A 113 14.66 -7.53 -0.30
CA ASN A 113 13.76 -6.92 0.66
C ASN A 113 13.07 -5.70 0.04
N LEU A 114 11.74 -5.78 -0.17
CA LEU A 114 10.94 -4.73 -0.79
C LEU A 114 11.03 -3.39 -0.05
N TYR A 115 11.01 -3.40 1.29
CA TYR A 115 11.08 -2.19 2.11
C TYR A 115 12.41 -1.44 1.91
N ALA A 116 13.50 -2.17 1.66
CA ALA A 116 14.80 -1.58 1.38
C ALA A 116 14.93 -1.07 -0.07
N SER A 117 13.98 -1.38 -0.95
CA SER A 117 14.04 -1.03 -2.37
C SER A 117 13.44 0.32 -2.73
N TYR A 118 12.74 1.01 -1.83
CA TYR A 118 12.17 2.33 -2.10
C TYR A 118 13.26 3.38 -2.41
N PRO A 119 13.05 4.31 -3.37
CA PRO A 119 11.83 4.55 -4.14
C PRO A 119 11.63 3.62 -5.35
N GLY A 120 12.48 2.61 -5.53
CA GLY A 120 12.41 1.63 -6.61
C GLY A 120 13.03 2.10 -7.93
N SER A 121 13.05 1.18 -8.90
CA SER A 121 13.54 1.42 -10.25
C SER A 121 12.87 0.47 -11.25
N LEU A 122 12.38 1.01 -12.37
CA LEU A 122 11.86 0.21 -13.50
C LEU A 122 12.95 -0.61 -14.20
N ALA A 123 14.23 -0.27 -14.01
CA ALA A 123 15.36 -1.00 -14.55
C ALA A 123 15.91 -2.07 -13.58
N GLY A 124 15.32 -2.20 -12.39
CA GLY A 124 15.75 -3.17 -11.37
C GLY A 124 15.05 -4.52 -11.49
N THR A 125 15.26 -5.36 -10.47
CA THR A 125 14.54 -6.64 -10.31
C THR A 125 13.08 -6.41 -9.90
N VAL A 126 12.30 -7.49 -9.80
CA VAL A 126 10.85 -7.39 -9.52
C VAL A 126 10.53 -6.57 -8.27
N SER A 127 11.29 -6.70 -7.18
CA SER A 127 11.06 -5.92 -5.96
C SER A 127 11.35 -4.42 -6.15
N HIS A 128 12.32 -4.07 -7.00
CA HIS A 128 12.60 -2.67 -7.35
C HIS A 128 11.49 -2.08 -8.23
N ILE A 129 10.94 -2.86 -9.16
CA ILE A 129 9.81 -2.46 -10.00
C ILE A 129 8.56 -2.27 -9.12
N MET A 130 8.28 -3.22 -8.22
CA MET A 130 7.18 -3.12 -7.26
C MET A 130 7.32 -1.88 -6.37
N ALA A 131 8.51 -1.63 -5.81
CA ALA A 131 8.78 -0.43 -5.02
C ALA A 131 8.56 0.86 -5.84
N HIS A 132 8.95 0.86 -7.12
CA HIS A 132 8.73 2.00 -8.03
C HIS A 132 7.24 2.29 -8.22
N GLU A 133 6.45 1.25 -8.49
CA GLU A 133 5.01 1.40 -8.70
C GLU A 133 4.28 1.82 -7.42
N ILE A 134 4.59 1.21 -6.28
CA ILE A 134 4.03 1.62 -4.98
C ILE A 134 4.41 3.07 -4.66
N PHE A 135 5.69 3.44 -4.84
CA PHE A 135 6.14 4.79 -4.54
C PHE A 135 5.48 5.83 -5.43
N SER A 136 5.55 5.62 -6.75
CA SER A 136 5.10 6.59 -7.75
C SER A 136 3.59 6.73 -7.78
N GLN A 137 2.84 5.63 -7.66
CA GLN A 137 1.39 5.62 -7.76
C GLN A 137 0.67 5.76 -6.42
N ILE A 138 1.30 5.44 -5.29
CA ILE A 138 0.63 5.45 -3.99
C ILE A 138 1.30 6.43 -3.03
N ALA A 139 2.56 6.18 -2.65
CA ALA A 139 3.24 6.93 -1.59
C ALA A 139 3.35 8.44 -1.90
N LYS A 140 3.62 8.83 -3.15
CA LYS A 140 3.68 10.24 -3.57
C LYS A 140 2.38 11.03 -3.41
N LYS A 141 1.24 10.37 -3.18
CA LYS A 141 -0.06 11.03 -2.92
C LYS A 141 -0.29 11.34 -1.45
N ALA A 142 0.53 10.80 -0.56
CA ALA A 142 0.41 10.96 0.88
C ALA A 142 0.77 12.38 1.33
N ASP A 143 -0.06 12.94 2.21
CA ASP A 143 0.39 13.96 3.16
C ASP A 143 0.99 13.29 4.41
N PHE A 144 0.45 12.12 4.78
CA PHE A 144 0.93 11.26 5.85
C PHE A 144 1.00 9.81 5.38
N LEU A 145 2.06 9.11 5.79
CA LEU A 145 2.26 7.69 5.49
C LEU A 145 2.40 6.91 6.79
N VAL A 146 1.65 5.82 6.92
CA VAL A 146 1.77 4.84 7.99
C VAL A 146 2.18 3.50 7.37
N HIS A 147 3.31 2.98 7.80
CA HIS A 147 3.76 1.64 7.46
C HIS A 147 3.49 0.70 8.63
N LEU A 148 2.68 -0.33 8.40
CA LEU A 148 2.34 -1.33 9.40
C LEU A 148 3.28 -2.53 9.28
N HIS A 149 4.28 -2.53 10.15
CA HIS A 149 5.24 -3.62 10.35
C HIS A 149 4.89 -4.40 11.63
N GLY A 150 5.49 -5.56 11.80
CA GLY A 150 5.36 -6.43 12.96
C GLY A 150 6.57 -7.34 13.09
N GLY A 151 6.48 -8.34 13.95
CA GLY A 151 7.47 -9.42 13.95
C GLY A 151 7.27 -10.31 12.73
N ASP A 152 8.32 -10.55 11.94
CA ASP A 152 8.31 -11.65 10.96
C ASP A 152 8.30 -13.00 11.71
N TYR A 153 8.12 -14.12 11.02
CA TYR A 153 7.87 -15.43 11.66
C TYR A 153 8.95 -15.86 12.67
N ASN A 154 10.20 -15.42 12.47
CA ASN A 154 11.35 -15.76 13.32
C ASN A 154 11.63 -14.75 14.43
N GLU A 155 10.86 -13.66 14.54
CA GLU A 155 11.12 -12.59 15.50
C GLU A 155 10.38 -12.81 16.82
N ALA A 156 11.01 -12.37 17.91
CA ALA A 156 10.45 -12.50 19.24
C ALA A 156 9.29 -11.51 19.44
N LEU A 157 8.17 -11.99 19.96
CA LEU A 157 7.05 -11.14 20.37
C LEU A 157 7.35 -10.53 21.74
N VAL A 158 7.73 -9.26 21.75
CA VAL A 158 7.94 -8.50 22.98
C VAL A 158 6.77 -7.51 23.14
N PRO A 159 6.03 -7.53 24.26
CA PRO A 159 5.03 -6.50 24.54
C PRO A 159 5.73 -5.15 24.71
N PHE A 160 5.26 -4.14 23.98
CA PHE A 160 5.72 -2.75 24.07
C PHE A 160 5.26 -2.08 25.37
#